data_AF-A0A1H2WEA2-F1
#
_entry.id   AF-A0A1H2WEA2-F1
#
_cell.length_a   1.000
_cell.length_b   1.000
_cell.length_c   1.000
_cell.angle_alpha   90.00
_cell.angle_beta   90.00
_cell.angle_gamma   90.00
#
_symmetry.space_group_name_H-M   'P 1'
#
loop_
_entity.id
_entity.type
_entity.pdbx_description
1 polymer ?
#
loop_
_entity_poly.entity_id
_entity_poly.type
_entity_poly.pdbx_seq_one_letter_code
_entity_poly.pdbx_strand_id
1 'polypeptide(L)' 'MRILVAVILMMTVSGCWRGASDVVDNRPICDGTEAQRTAHAAALAADGGPQSVVTGRALIAAVDAGCEG' A
#
# COMPACT_ATOMS: atom_id res chain seq x y z
N MET A 1 27.18 10.28 -23.64
CA MET A 1 26.06 11.10 -23.11
C MET A 1 24.68 10.59 -23.53
N ARG A 2 24.39 10.43 -24.83
CA ARG A 2 23.08 9.93 -25.33
C ARG A 2 22.64 8.57 -24.74
N ILE A 3 23.56 7.63 -24.58
CA ILE A 3 23.27 6.30 -24.02
C ILE A 3 22.91 6.40 -22.52
N LEU A 4 23.61 7.24 -21.76
CA LEU A 4 23.34 7.46 -20.34
C LEU A 4 21.95 8.06 -20.11
N VAL A 5 21.54 9.02 -20.95
CA VAL A 5 20.19 9.61 -20.89
C VAL A 5 19.11 8.57 -21.18
N ALA A 6 19.33 7.69 -22.16
CA ALA A 6 18.38 6.62 -22.49
C ALA A 6 18.23 5.59 -21.36
N VAL A 7 19.32 5.22 -20.69
CA VAL A 7 19.30 4.28 -19.56
C VAL A 7 18.56 4.87 -18.36
N ILE A 8 18.81 6.14 -18.02
CA ILE A 8 18.14 6.83 -16.91
C ILE A 8 16.63 6.91 -17.18
N LEU A 9 16.22 7.22 -18.42
CA LEU A 9 14.82 7.29 -18.82
C LEU A 9 14.11 5.92 -18.73
N MET A 10 14.78 4.83 -19.13
CA MET A 10 14.19 3.49 -19.04
C MET A 10 13.98 3.05 -17.58
N MET A 11 14.89 3.41 -16.67
CA MET A 11 14.73 3.06 -15.26
C MET A 11 13.58 3.79 -14.58
N THR A 12 13.35 5.08 -14.88
CA THR A 12 12.24 5.84 -14.29
C THR A 12 10.87 5.38 -14.81
N VAL A 13 10.78 4.96 -16.08
CA VAL A 13 9.51 4.47 -16.67
C VAL A 13 9.17 3.05 -16.21
N SER A 14 10.16 2.22 -15.88
CA SER A 14 9.93 0.87 -15.33
C SER A 14 9.50 0.85 -13.85
N GLY A 15 9.62 1.97 -13.14
CA GLY A 15 9.32 2.06 -11.71
C GLY A 15 7.84 1.92 -11.35
N CYS A 16 6.92 2.30 -12.25
CA CYS A 16 5.47 2.18 -12.01
C CYS A 16 4.92 0.77 -12.24
N TRP A 17 5.69 -0.16 -12.82
CA TRP A 17 5.21 -1.50 -13.18
C TRP A 17 5.46 -2.57 -12.10
N ARG A 18 6.35 -2.31 -11.15
CA ARG A 18 6.72 -3.29 -10.09
C ARG A 18 5.65 -3.51 -9.02
N GLY A 19 4.50 -2.85 -9.11
CA GLY A 19 3.33 -3.13 -8.27
C GLY A 19 2.40 -4.24 -8.81
N ALA A 20 2.56 -4.66 -10.07
CA ALA A 20 1.55 -5.46 -10.77
C ALA A 20 2.04 -6.80 -11.34
N SER A 21 3.30 -7.22 -11.13
CA SER A 21 3.83 -8.41 -11.84
C SER A 21 4.68 -9.37 -11.01
N ASP A 22 4.74 -9.22 -9.69
CA ASP A 22 5.23 -10.24 -8.75
C ASP A 22 4.13 -10.56 -7.71
N VAL A 23 2.88 -10.64 -8.21
CA VAL A 23 1.65 -10.46 -7.43
C VAL A 23 1.34 -11.71 -6.63
N VAL A 24 1.77 -11.75 -5.36
CA VAL A 24 0.96 -12.41 -4.32
C VAL A 24 -0.47 -11.88 -4.49
N ASP A 25 -1.44 -12.78 -4.69
CA ASP A 25 -2.85 -12.40 -4.79
C ASP A 25 -3.28 -11.77 -3.46
N ASN A 26 -3.17 -10.45 -3.38
CA ASN A 26 -3.49 -9.67 -2.21
C ASN A 26 -5.00 -9.40 -2.10
N ARG A 27 -5.83 -9.88 -3.04
CA ARG A 27 -7.29 -9.70 -2.99
C ARG A 27 -7.89 -10.20 -1.67
N PRO A 28 -7.52 -11.37 -1.11
CA PRO A 28 -8.07 -11.82 0.17
C PRO A 28 -7.77 -10.87 1.33
N ILE A 29 -6.56 -10.31 1.39
CA ILE A 29 -6.18 -9.31 2.40
C ILE A 29 -6.96 -8.01 2.16
N CYS A 30 -7.07 -7.57 0.90
CA CYS A 30 -7.80 -6.37 0.53
C CYS A 30 -9.30 -6.49 0.83
N ASP A 31 -9.91 -7.63 0.55
CA ASP A 31 -11.33 -7.87 0.83
C ASP A 31 -11.54 -8.00 2.34
N GLY A 32 -10.67 -8.75 3.03
CA GLY A 32 -10.73 -8.96 4.48
C GLY A 32 -10.45 -7.72 5.34
N THR A 33 -9.82 -6.69 4.78
CA THR A 33 -9.47 -5.44 5.49
C THR A 33 -10.23 -4.20 5.00
N GLU A 34 -11.25 -4.37 4.15
CA GLU A 34 -12.01 -3.25 3.57
C GLU A 34 -12.56 -2.28 4.63
N ALA A 35 -13.22 -2.81 5.66
CA ALA A 35 -13.83 -2.01 6.72
C ALA A 35 -12.77 -1.21 7.51
N GLN A 36 -11.63 -1.83 7.83
CA GLN A 36 -10.52 -1.22 8.56
C GLN A 36 -9.86 -0.12 7.72
N ARG A 37 -9.68 -0.33 6.42
CA ARG A 37 -9.18 0.72 5.51
C ARG A 37 -10.13 1.90 5.42
N THR A 38 -11.43 1.65 5.29
CA THR A 38 -12.45 2.71 5.26
C THR A 38 -12.46 3.51 6.57
N ALA A 39 -12.43 2.83 7.71
CA ALA A 39 -12.37 3.47 9.03
C ALA A 39 -11.09 4.30 9.21
N HIS A 40 -9.95 3.77 8.79
CA HIS A 40 -8.68 4.50 8.87
C HIS A 40 -8.64 5.71 7.94
N ALA A 41 -9.14 5.59 6.71
CA ALA A 41 -9.25 6.70 5.77
C ALA A 41 -10.16 7.81 6.32
N ALA A 42 -11.28 7.46 6.95
CA ALA A 42 -12.16 8.41 7.61
C ALA A 42 -11.46 9.12 8.78
N ALA A 43 -10.70 8.40 9.60
CA ALA A 43 -9.92 8.99 10.69
C ALA A 43 -8.83 9.96 10.17
N LEU A 44 -8.11 9.58 9.11
CA LEU A 44 -7.12 10.44 8.46
C LEU A 44 -7.74 11.73 7.93
N ALA A 45 -8.93 11.65 7.34
CA ALA A 45 -9.66 12.81 6.87
C ALA A 45 -10.17 13.70 8.02
N ALA A 46 -10.50 13.11 9.17
CA ALA A 46 -11.04 13.83 10.32
C ALA A 46 -9.96 14.54 11.15
N ASP A 47 -8.88 13.84 11.51
CA ASP A 47 -7.87 14.36 12.44
C ASP A 47 -6.42 14.16 12.01
N GLY A 48 -6.10 13.13 11.21
CA GLY A 48 -4.71 12.74 10.92
C GLY A 48 -3.86 12.46 12.18
N GLY A 49 -4.51 12.31 13.34
CA GLY A 49 -3.94 12.44 14.67
C GLY A 49 -4.20 11.20 15.53
N PRO A 50 -4.53 11.34 16.82
CA PRO A 50 -4.72 10.20 17.72
C PRO A 50 -5.71 9.14 17.21
N GLN A 51 -6.81 9.55 16.57
CA GLN A 51 -7.79 8.60 16.01
C GLN A 51 -7.18 7.83 14.82
N SER A 52 -6.42 8.52 13.98
CA SER A 52 -5.69 7.92 12.87
C SER A 52 -4.65 6.91 13.36
N VAL A 53 -3.97 7.18 14.48
CA VAL A 53 -3.04 6.21 15.09
C VAL A 53 -3.76 4.95 15.57
N VAL A 54 -4.89 5.10 16.27
CA VAL A 54 -5.66 3.94 16.78
C VAL A 54 -6.19 3.09 15.63
N THR A 55 -6.82 3.72 14.64
CA THR A 55 -7.37 3.01 13.47
C THR A 55 -6.27 2.42 12.59
N GLY A 56 -5.13 3.11 12.44
CA GLY A 56 -3.98 2.62 11.69
C GLY A 56 -3.35 1.38 12.34
N ARG A 57 -3.21 1.36 13.66
CA ARG A 57 -2.74 0.17 14.40
C ARG A 57 -3.67 -1.03 14.21
N ALA A 58 -4.99 -0.79 14.24
CA ALA A 58 -5.96 -1.85 14.01
C ALA A 58 -5.89 -2.41 12.58
N LEU A 59 -5.71 -1.52 11.58
CA LEU A 59 -5.54 -1.93 10.18
C LEU A 59 -4.24 -2.73 9.98
N ILE A 60 -3.11 -2.27 10.51
CA ILE A 60 -1.82 -2.97 10.40
C ILE A 60 -1.93 -4.37 11.02
N ALA A 61 -2.49 -4.49 12.23
CA ALA A 61 -2.66 -5.80 12.87
C ALA A 61 -3.50 -6.78 12.03
N ALA A 62 -4.52 -6.28 11.31
CA ALA A 62 -5.33 -7.11 10.43
C ALA A 62 -4.57 -7.54 9.15
N VAL A 63 -3.72 -6.67 8.61
CA VAL A 63 -2.84 -7.00 7.47
C VAL A 63 -1.78 -8.01 7.89
N ASP A 64 -1.12 -7.80 9.03
CA ASP A 64 -0.09 -8.69 9.57
C ASP A 64 -0.65 -10.11 9.76
N ALA A 65 -1.84 -10.23 10.34
CA ALA A 65 -2.52 -11.51 10.50
C ALA A 65 -2.83 -12.24 9.18
N GLY A 66 -2.97 -11.51 8.07
CA GLY A 66 -3.16 -12.09 6.73
C GLY A 66 -1.86 -12.46 6.01
N CYS A 67 -0.73 -11.93 6.45
CA CYS A 67 0.59 -12.15 5.86
C CYS A 67 1.42 -13.23 6.57
N GLU A 68 1.10 -13.57 7.83
CA GLU A 68 1.76 -14.65 8.59
C GLU A 68 1.24 -16.07 8.26
N GLY A 69 0.60 -16.25 7.09
CA GLY A 69 0.03 -17.53 6.61
C GLY A 69 1.01 -18.44 5.87
#